data_AF-A0A369RT78-F1
#
_entry.id   AF-A0A369RT78-F1
#
_cell.length_a   1.000
_cell.length_b   1.000
_cell.length_c   1.000
_cell.angle_alpha   90.00
_cell.angle_beta   90.00
_cell.angle_gamma   90.00
#
_symmetry.space_group_name_H-M   'P 1'
#
loop_
_entity.id
_entity.type
_entity.pdbx_description
1 polymer ?
#
loop_
_entity_poly.entity_id
_entity_poly.type
_entity_poly.pdbx_seq_one_letter_code
_entity_poly.pdbx_strand_id
1 'polypeptide(L)' 'MDTKANSENYSYEDVEAICKFLLEKSHYRPKIGIICGSGLSNLADILQEQEVIAYSDIPNFPTCT' A
#
# COMPACT_ATOMS: atom_id res chain seq x y z
N MET A 1 24.20 15.11 3.49
CA MET A 1 23.57 13.84 3.10
C MET A 1 22.11 14.17 2.85
N ASP A 2 21.84 14.57 1.63
CA ASP A 2 20.56 15.13 1.21
C ASP A 2 19.54 14.01 1.00
N THR A 3 18.60 13.88 1.92
CA THR A 3 17.38 13.08 1.75
C THR A 3 16.50 13.81 0.74
N LYS A 4 16.67 13.51 -0.56
CA LYS A 4 15.69 13.87 -1.58
C LYS A 4 14.44 13.05 -1.34
N ALA A 5 13.46 13.62 -0.64
CA ALA A 5 12.08 13.19 -0.76
C ALA A 5 11.70 13.40 -2.24
N ASN A 6 11.53 12.30 -2.98
CA ASN A 6 11.00 12.36 -4.34
C ASN A 6 9.56 12.87 -4.23
N SER A 7 9.36 14.17 -4.51
CA SER A 7 8.04 14.79 -4.55
C SER A 7 7.35 14.40 -5.86
N GLU A 8 7.03 13.12 -6.02
CA GLU A 8 6.13 12.69 -7.09
C GLU A 8 4.72 13.13 -6.72
N ASN A 9 4.23 14.14 -7.45
CA ASN A 9 2.84 14.56 -7.33
C ASN A 9 1.97 13.53 -8.03
N TYR A 10 1.18 12.79 -7.26
CA TYR A 10 0.16 11.89 -7.80
C TYR A 10 -0.96 12.67 -8.48
N SER A 11 -1.30 12.28 -9.72
CA SER A 11 -2.54 12.73 -10.36
C SER A 11 -3.75 11.98 -9.81
N TYR A 12 -4.96 12.45 -10.13
CA TYR A 12 -6.18 11.72 -9.78
C TYR A 12 -6.21 10.37 -10.49
N GLU A 13 -5.80 10.33 -11.75
CA GLU A 13 -5.76 9.15 -12.59
C GLU A 13 -4.79 8.08 -12.04
N ASP A 14 -3.64 8.51 -11.49
CA ASP A 14 -2.69 7.59 -10.85
C ASP A 14 -3.32 6.92 -9.62
N VAL A 15 -3.97 7.70 -8.76
CA VAL A 15 -4.63 7.19 -7.55
C VAL A 15 -5.82 6.30 -7.93
N GLU A 16 -6.60 6.66 -8.94
CA GLU A 16 -7.72 5.84 -9.42
C GLU A 16 -7.25 4.50 -9.97
N ALA A 17 -6.13 4.46 -10.69
CA ALA A 17 -5.54 3.22 -11.20
C ALA A 17 -5.08 2.30 -10.06
N ILE A 18 -4.43 2.86 -9.02
CA ILE A 18 -4.04 2.12 -7.80
C ILE A 18 -5.29 1.53 -7.13
N CYS A 19 -6.34 2.33 -6.94
CA CYS A 19 -7.59 1.90 -6.32
C CYS A 19 -8.25 0.75 -7.10
N LYS A 20 -8.36 0.87 -8.44
CA LYS A 20 -8.94 -0.19 -9.30
C LYS A 20 -8.15 -1.48 -9.17
N PHE A 21 -6.82 -1.42 -9.22
CA PHE A 21 -5.96 -2.58 -9.05
C PHE A 21 -6.21 -3.28 -7.71
N LEU A 22 -6.25 -2.53 -6.59
CA LEU A 22 -6.48 -3.10 -5.27
C LEU A 22 -7.89 -3.73 -5.14
N LEU A 23 -8.91 -3.10 -5.73
CA LEU A 23 -10.29 -3.58 -5.71
C LEU A 23 -10.49 -4.85 -6.56
N GLU A 24 -9.70 -5.04 -7.61
CA GLU A 24 -9.68 -6.25 -8.45
C GLU A 24 -8.90 -7.39 -7.81
N LYS A 25 -7.84 -7.07 -7.06
CA LYS A 25 -6.97 -8.06 -6.40
C LYS A 25 -7.53 -8.58 -5.08
N SER A 26 -8.40 -7.83 -4.43
CA SER A 26 -8.97 -8.20 -3.14
C SER A 26 -10.49 -8.09 -3.10
N HIS A 27 -11.12 -9.10 -2.51
CA HIS A 27 -12.55 -9.09 -2.23
C HIS A 27 -12.90 -8.28 -0.97
N TYR A 28 -11.90 -7.97 -0.13
CA TYR A 28 -12.10 -7.21 1.10
C TYR A 28 -12.46 -5.74 0.81
N ARG A 29 -13.32 -5.17 1.66
CA ARG A 29 -13.65 -3.73 1.67
C ARG A 29 -13.33 -3.17 3.06
N PRO A 30 -12.04 -2.90 3.35
CA PRO A 30 -11.61 -2.51 4.67
C PRO A 30 -12.25 -1.19 5.09
N LYS A 31 -12.78 -1.14 6.30
CA LYS A 31 -13.30 0.10 6.92
C LYS A 31 -12.22 0.87 7.66
N ILE A 32 -11.12 0.20 7.99
CA ILE A 32 -10.03 0.70 8.82
C ILE A 32 -8.73 0.40 8.06
N GLY A 33 -7.89 1.43 7.90
CA GLY A 33 -6.52 1.31 7.42
C GLY A 33 -5.55 1.48 8.58
N ILE A 34 -4.49 0.66 8.61
CA ILE A 34 -3.45 0.70 9.64
C ILE A 34 -2.10 0.83 8.94
N ILE A 35 -1.32 1.85 9.31
CA ILE A 35 0.08 2.00 8.88
C ILE A 35 0.97 1.43 10.00
N CYS A 36 1.69 0.36 9.70
CA CYS A 36 2.54 -0.31 10.69
C CYS A 36 3.89 0.39 10.83
N GLY A 37 4.02 1.25 11.85
CA GLY A 37 5.31 1.82 12.26
C GLY A 37 6.20 0.82 13.02
N SER A 38 7.31 1.30 13.58
CA SER A 38 8.23 0.45 14.36
C SER A 38 7.51 -0.22 15.55
N GLY A 39 7.66 -1.53 15.70
CA GLY A 39 7.07 -2.31 16.80
C GLY A 39 5.68 -2.91 16.50
N LEU A 40 5.11 -2.67 15.31
CA LEU A 40 3.83 -3.24 14.87
C LEU A 40 3.97 -4.40 13.87
N SER A 41 5.18 -4.94 13.65
CA SER A 41 5.40 -6.06 12.71
C SER A 41 4.49 -7.26 13.01
N ASN A 42 4.35 -7.58 14.29
CA ASN A 42 3.59 -8.76 14.73
C ASN A 42 2.06 -8.57 14.58
N LEU A 43 1.59 -7.36 14.28
CA LEU A 43 0.16 -7.10 14.05
C LEU A 43 -0.30 -7.70 12.72
N ALA A 44 0.56 -7.65 11.69
CA ALA A 44 0.24 -8.28 10.40
C ALA A 44 0.16 -9.81 10.55
N ASP A 45 1.06 -10.40 11.35
CA ASP A 45 1.13 -11.85 11.54
C ASP A 45 -0.10 -12.46 12.24
N ILE A 46 -0.87 -11.66 12.98
CA ILE A 46 -2.10 -12.13 13.65
C ILE A 46 -3.35 -12.00 12.78
N LEU A 47 -3.26 -11.42 11.58
CA LEU A 47 -4.39 -11.31 10.67
C LEU A 47 -4.84 -12.70 10.20
N GLN A 48 -6.13 -12.95 10.29
CA GLN A 48 -6.74 -14.16 9.74
C GLN A 48 -7.11 -13.91 8.28
N GLU A 49 -6.98 -14.96 7.45
CA GLU A 49 -7.37 -14.93 6.03
C GLU A 49 -6.72 -13.77 5.25
N GLN A 50 -5.43 -13.52 5.48
CA GLN A 50 -4.73 -12.41 4.85
C GLN A 50 -4.54 -12.59 3.33
N GLU A 51 -4.75 -11.50 2.59
CA GLU A 51 -4.29 -11.35 1.20
C GLU A 51 -3.11 -10.36 1.19
N VAL A 52 -1.97 -10.80 0.66
CA VAL A 52 -0.73 -10.01 0.62
C VAL A 52 -0.52 -9.47 -0.79
N ILE A 53 -0.37 -8.16 -0.91
CA ILE A 53 -0.09 -7.46 -2.17
C ILE A 53 1.25 -6.74 -2.02
N ALA A 54 2.26 -7.13 -2.81
CA ALA A 54 3.56 -6.48 -2.78
C ALA A 54 3.47 -5.08 -3.42
N TYR A 55 4.19 -4.11 -2.87
CA TYR A 55 4.19 -2.74 -3.41
C TYR A 55 4.69 -2.69 -4.86
N SER A 56 5.63 -3.56 -5.22
CA SER A 56 6.13 -3.71 -6.60
C SER A 56 5.07 -4.12 -7.61
N ASP A 57 3.98 -4.74 -7.14
CA ASP A 57 2.92 -5.24 -8.02
C ASP A 57 1.86 -4.17 -8.27
N ILE A 58 1.80 -3.12 -7.43
CA ILE A 58 0.80 -2.06 -7.52
C ILE A 58 1.34 -0.99 -8.49
N PRO A 59 0.65 -0.75 -9.63
CA PRO A 59 1.07 0.27 -10.59
C PRO A 59 1.19 1.64 -9.94
N ASN A 60 2.24 2.40 -10.26
CA ASN A 60 2.51 3.75 -9.75
C ASN A 60 2.69 3.86 -8.22
N PHE A 61 2.66 2.73 -7.48
CA PHE A 61 2.85 2.76 -6.04
C PHE A 61 4.33 2.90 -5.69
N PRO A 62 4.69 3.67 -4.66
CA PRO A 62 6.08 3.87 -4.31
C PRO A 62 6.67 2.55 -3.82
N THR A 63 7.84 2.20 -4.34
CA THR A 63 8.62 1.06 -3.89
C THR A 63 9.55 1.53 -2.77
N CYS A 64 9.30 1.06 -1.55
CA CYS A 64 10.24 1.24 -0.44
C CYS A 64 11.26 0.11 -0.47
N THR A 65 12.54 0.44 -0.28
CA THR A 65 13.63 -0.52 -0.05
C THR A 65 13.87 -0.71 1.43
#